data_AF-A0A503DK60-F1
#
_entry.id   AF-A0A503DK60-F1
#
_cell.length_a   1.000
_cell.length_b   1.000
_cell.length_c   1.000
_cell.angle_alpha   90.00
_cell.angle_beta   90.00
_cell.angle_gamma   90.00
#
_symmetry.space_group_name_H-M   'P 1'
#
loop_
_entity.id
_entity.type
_entity.pdbx_description
1 polymer ?
#
loop_
_entity_poly.entity_id
_entity_poly.type
_entity_poly.pdbx_seq_one_letter_code
_entity_poly.pdbx_strand_id
1 'polypeptide(L)' 'MGDLRSRAEVSTFDCNIMRDAFRVMVREEHIPEGEWQEFAAQLFRDYTGYEEIEPRLLEWITRK' A
#
# COMPACT_ATOMS: atom_id res chain seq x y z
N MET A 1 -15.19 6.49 26.21
CA MET A 1 -15.35 6.30 24.75
C MET A 1 -13.94 6.14 24.19
N GLY A 2 -13.43 4.92 24.17
CA GLY A 2 -12.09 4.61 23.68
C GLY A 2 -12.25 3.90 22.34
N ASP A 3 -11.73 4.51 21.29
CA ASP A 3 -11.74 4.00 19.92
C ASP A 3 -11.05 2.63 19.87
N LEU A 4 -11.83 1.55 19.84
CA LEU A 4 -11.36 0.25 19.37
C LEU A 4 -11.37 0.30 17.83
N ARG A 5 -10.52 1.14 17.24
CA ARG A 5 -9.92 0.80 15.96
C ARG A 5 -8.94 -0.32 16.25
N SER A 6 -9.50 -1.52 16.50
CA SER A 6 -8.76 -2.76 16.37
C SER A 6 -8.03 -2.67 15.05
N ARG A 7 -6.70 -2.69 15.11
CA ARG A 7 -5.78 -2.75 13.98
C ARG A 7 -6.40 -3.70 12.93
N ALA A 8 -7.14 -3.15 11.96
CA ALA A 8 -7.96 -3.93 11.05
C ALA A 8 -6.99 -4.70 10.16
N GLU A 9 -6.76 -5.97 10.49
CA GLU A 9 -5.82 -6.81 9.75
C GLU A 9 -6.15 -6.66 8.27
N VAL A 10 -5.18 -6.12 7.52
CA VAL A 10 -5.35 -5.84 6.10
C VAL A 10 -5.61 -7.17 5.44
N SER A 11 -6.81 -7.33 4.89
CA SER A 11 -7.17 -8.59 4.27
C SER A 11 -6.40 -8.75 2.96
N THR A 12 -6.25 -9.99 2.49
CA THR A 12 -5.70 -10.26 1.16
C THR A 12 -6.48 -9.52 0.06
N PHE A 13 -7.78 -9.28 0.27
CA PHE A 13 -8.62 -8.52 -0.64
C PHE A 13 -8.22 -7.04 -0.68
N ASP A 14 -7.99 -6.44 0.48
CA ASP A 14 -7.52 -5.05 0.58
C ASP A 14 -6.14 -4.89 -0.08
N CYS A 15 -5.23 -5.86 0.11
CA CYS A 15 -3.94 -5.89 -0.58
C CYS A 15 -4.08 -5.92 -2.11
N ASN A 16 -5.06 -6.64 -2.65
CA ASN A 16 -5.31 -6.68 -4.10
C ASN A 16 -5.85 -5.36 -4.62
N ILE A 17 -6.83 -4.75 -3.92
CA ILE A 17 -7.37 -3.42 -4.27
C ILE A 17 -6.23 -2.39 -4.31
N MET A 18 -5.41 -2.39 -3.27
CA MET A 18 -4.31 -1.45 -3.13
C MET A 18 -3.23 -1.65 -4.19
N ARG A 19 -2.98 -2.90 -4.60
CA ARG A 19 -2.07 -3.20 -5.71
C ARG A 19 -2.60 -2.67 -7.04
N ASP A 20 -3.90 -2.80 -7.29
CA ASP A 20 -4.51 -2.26 -8.51
C ASP A 20 -4.52 -0.73 -8.50
N ALA A 21 -4.84 -0.11 -7.36
CA ALA A 21 -4.75 1.34 -7.17
C ALA A 21 -3.32 1.84 -7.40
N PHE A 22 -2.32 1.18 -6.80
CA PHE A 22 -0.91 1.46 -7.02
C PHE A 22 -0.56 1.44 -8.52
N ARG A 23 -0.94 0.39 -9.24
CA ARG A 23 -0.66 0.24 -10.68
C ARG A 23 -1.30 1.34 -11.53
N VAL A 24 -2.51 1.76 -11.19
CA VAL A 24 -3.17 2.89 -11.87
C VAL A 24 -2.41 4.17 -11.60
N MET A 25 -2.09 4.48 -10.34
CA MET A 25 -1.42 5.74 -9.99
C MET A 25 -0.01 5.85 -10.54
N VAL A 26 0.83 4.80 -10.47
CA VAL A 26 2.18 4.86 -11.04
C VAL A 26 2.16 5.07 -12.56
N ARG A 27 1.11 4.61 -13.23
CA ARG A 27 0.92 4.81 -14.67
C ARG A 27 0.42 6.22 -14.99
N GLU A 28 -0.60 6.69 -14.28
CA GLU A 28 -1.22 8.00 -14.51
C GLU A 28 -0.30 9.16 -14.10
N GLU A 29 0.43 9.00 -12.99
CA GLU A 29 1.36 10.01 -12.46
C GLU A 29 2.79 9.84 -12.97
N HIS A 30 3.02 8.88 -13.87
CA HIS A 30 4.33 8.59 -14.46
C HIS A 30 5.45 8.41 -13.40
N ILE A 31 5.12 7.73 -12.29
CA ILE A 31 6.07 7.54 -11.18
C ILE A 31 7.19 6.60 -11.65
N PRO A 32 8.47 6.99 -11.52
CA PRO A 32 9.59 6.17 -11.94
C PRO A 32 9.76 4.94 -11.04
N GLU A 33 10.24 3.82 -11.60
CA GLU A 33 10.36 2.54 -10.89
C GLU A 33 11.22 2.61 -9.61
N GLY A 34 12.19 3.52 -9.56
CA GLY A 34 13.00 3.76 -8.35
C GLY A 34 12.23 4.30 -7.16
N GLU A 35 11.06 4.92 -7.40
CA GLU A 35 10.21 5.54 -6.37
C GLU A 35 9.00 4.65 -6.01
N TRP A 36 8.81 3.53 -6.71
CA TRP A 36 7.64 2.66 -6.55
C TRP A 36 7.50 2.09 -5.13
N GLN A 37 8.59 1.68 -4.50
CA GLN A 37 8.52 1.12 -3.15
C GLN A 37 8.14 2.17 -2.12
N GLU A 38 8.67 3.39 -2.24
CA GLU A 38 8.35 4.50 -1.35
C GLU A 38 6.90 4.95 -1.53
N PHE A 39 6.45 5.07 -2.79
CA PHE A 39 5.08 5.41 -3.11
C PHE A 39 4.09 4.34 -2.63
N ALA A 40 4.39 3.05 -2.85
CA ALA A 40 3.57 1.95 -2.35
C ALA A 40 3.50 1.97 -0.81
N ALA A 41 4.60 2.28 -0.13
CA ALA A 41 4.59 2.42 1.31
C ALA A 41 3.65 3.55 1.74
N GLN A 42 3.81 4.77 1.20
CA GLN A 42 2.97 5.91 1.53
C GLN A 42 1.48 5.60 1.31
N LEU A 43 1.13 5.06 0.14
CA LEU A 43 -0.24 4.65 -0.18
C LEU A 43 -0.84 3.70 0.87
N PHE A 44 -0.08 2.68 1.27
CA PHE A 44 -0.53 1.73 2.29
C PHE A 44 -0.61 2.36 3.68
N ARG A 45 0.28 3.27 4.06
CA ARG A 45 0.18 4.00 5.33
C ARG A 45 -1.09 4.84 5.37
N ASP A 46 -1.39 5.54 4.28
CA ASP A 46 -2.57 6.40 4.16
C ASP A 46 -3.88 5.61 4.25
N TYR A 47 -3.91 4.42 3.64
CA TYR A 47 -5.10 3.56 3.64
C TYR A 47 -5.29 2.78 4.95
N THR A 48 -4.21 2.21 5.50
CA THR A 48 -4.27 1.28 6.63
C THR A 48 -4.04 1.95 7.99
N GLY A 49 -3.42 3.13 7.99
CA GLY A 49 -2.93 3.79 9.19
C GLY A 49 -1.70 3.13 9.83
N TYR A 50 -1.07 2.15 9.15
CA TYR A 50 0.11 1.46 9.66
C TYR A 50 1.39 2.17 9.27
N GLU A 51 2.20 2.52 10.26
CA GLU A 51 3.50 3.16 10.03
C GLU A 51 4.53 2.17 9.47
N GLU A 52 4.48 0.93 9.94
CA GLU A 52 5.34 -0.17 9.50
C GLU A 52 4.57 -1.11 8.56
N ILE A 53 5.05 -1.18 7.31
CA ILE A 53 4.56 -2.11 6.30
C ILE A 53 5.67 -3.11 6.03
N GLU A 54 5.33 -4.39 5.97
CA GLU A 54 6.31 -5.44 5.70
C GLU A 54 6.98 -5.23 4.34
N PRO A 55 8.33 -5.19 4.26
CA PRO A 55 9.05 -4.96 3.01
C PRO A 55 8.67 -5.95 1.89
N ARG A 56 8.39 -7.21 2.27
CA ARG A 56 7.97 -8.27 1.33
C ARG A 56 6.63 -7.97 0.68
N LEU A 57 5.72 -7.29 1.39
CA LEU A 57 4.44 -6.87 0.85
C LEU A 57 4.65 -5.77 -0.20
N LEU A 58 5.51 -4.80 0.10
CA LEU A 58 5.88 -3.74 -0.85
C LEU A 58 6.51 -4.33 -2.12
N GLU A 59 7.46 -5.25 -1.98
CA GLU A 59 8.06 -5.96 -3.11
C GLU A 59 7.01 -6.70 -3.96
N TRP A 60 6.00 -7.29 -3.31
CA TRP A 60 4.92 -7.99 -4.02
C TRP A 60 3.99 -7.02 -4.78
N ILE A 61 3.70 -5.85 -4.21
CA ILE A 61 2.86 -4.81 -4.82
C ILE A 61 3.57 -4.18 -6.02
N THR A 62 4.86 -3.83 -5.86
CA THR A 62 5.66 -3.18 -6.91
C THR A 62 6.07 -4.15 -8.01
N ARG A 63 5.80 -5.45 -7.87
CA ARG A 63 6.04 -6.44 -8.91
C ARG A 63 5.04 -6.27 -10.05
N LYS A 64 5.59 -6.13 -11.27
CA LYS A 64 4.83 -6.09 -12.52
C LYS A 64 3.86 -7.27 -12.63
#